data_AF-A0A2E1IKL6-F1
#
_entry.id   AF-A0A2E1IKL6-F1
#
_cell.length_a   1.000
_cell.length_b   1.000
_cell.length_c   1.000
_cell.angle_alpha   90.00
_cell.angle_beta   90.00
_cell.angle_gamma   90.00
#
_symmetry.space_group_name_H-M   'P 1'
#
loop_
_entity.id
_entity.type
_entity.pdbx_description
1 polymer ?
#
loop_
_entity_poly.entity_id
_entity_poly.type
_entity_poly.pdbx_seq_one_letter_code
_entity_poly.pdbx_strand_id
1 'polypeptide(L)'
;MAAGNASAVVALIRMPPPVRQSNGFVLPLALTGSALLLLSSLSLQTLAFHGRQRSSQALATAKTRDADQSVLMAFQQHAQGAAACLLALPSSAWPALEQCPAADPSPLQAGRIDDRHWHLLAWQPTDAAGGTLQLSWSDGQQSRIDVELQP
;
A
#
# COMPACT_ATOMS: atom_id res chain seq x y z
N MET A 1 26.01 6.53 -8.64
CA MET A 1 26.45 7.90 -8.97
C MET A 1 25.54 8.46 -10.05
N ALA A 2 24.66 9.40 -9.72
CA ALA A 2 23.98 10.30 -10.66
C ALA A 2 23.32 11.40 -9.82
N ALA A 3 23.96 12.56 -9.75
CA ALA A 3 23.44 13.74 -9.05
C ALA A 3 22.47 14.47 -9.98
N GLY A 4 21.20 14.58 -9.57
CA GLY A 4 20.18 15.36 -10.25
C GLY A 4 20.16 16.79 -9.71
N ASN A 5 20.50 17.74 -10.57
CA ASN A 5 20.71 19.14 -10.22
C ASN A 5 19.36 19.85 -10.04
N ALA A 6 19.01 20.22 -8.81
CA ALA A 6 17.86 21.07 -8.54
C ALA A 6 18.24 22.54 -8.81
N SER A 7 17.80 23.07 -9.95
CA SER A 7 17.87 24.50 -10.23
C SER A 7 16.97 25.26 -9.25
N ALA A 8 17.60 25.94 -8.30
CA ALA A 8 16.95 26.94 -7.48
C ALA A 8 16.61 28.16 -8.35
N VAL A 9 15.33 28.35 -8.65
CA VAL A 9 14.84 29.63 -9.18
C VAL A 9 14.91 30.63 -8.02
N VAL A 10 16.01 31.38 -7.96
CA VAL A 10 16.15 32.53 -7.08
C VAL A 10 15.18 33.60 -7.58
N ALA A 11 14.01 33.67 -6.94
CA ALA A 11 13.11 34.80 -7.11
C ALA A 11 13.82 36.04 -6.53
N LEU A 12 14.34 36.90 -7.40
CA LEU A 12 14.85 38.22 -7.05
C LEU A 12 13.71 39.03 -6.43
N ILE A 13 13.66 39.06 -5.10
CA ILE A 13 12.82 39.98 -4.35
C ILE A 13 13.42 41.37 -4.54
N ARG A 14 12.88 42.12 -5.50
CA ARG A 14 13.18 43.52 -5.72
C ARG A 14 12.65 44.31 -4.53
N MET A 15 13.55 44.72 -3.62
CA MET A 15 13.22 45.62 -2.51
C MET A 15 12.62 46.94 -3.05
N PRO A 16 11.49 47.42 -2.52
CA PRO A 16 10.97 48.74 -2.85
C PRO A 16 11.81 49.84 -2.17
N PRO A 17 11.99 51.02 -2.80
CA PRO A 17 12.75 52.14 -2.23
C PRO A 17 12.08 52.72 -0.96
N PRO A 18 12.83 53.40 -0.07
CA PRO A 18 12.27 53.93 1.18
C PRO A 18 11.30 55.08 0.89
N VAL A 19 10.03 54.89 1.20
CA VAL A 19 8.98 55.90 1.07
C VAL A 19 9.02 56.82 2.29
N ARG A 20 9.09 58.13 2.03
CA ARG A 20 8.98 59.22 3.02
C ARG A 20 7.73 59.05 3.88
N GLN A 21 7.88 59.24 5.20
CA GLN A 21 6.82 59.11 6.19
C GLN A 21 5.67 60.11 5.93
N SER A 22 4.56 59.62 5.39
CA SER A 22 3.25 60.24 5.47
C SER A 22 2.39 59.45 6.47
N ASN A 23 2.09 60.09 7.59
CA ASN A 23 1.20 59.58 8.64
C ASN A 23 -0.17 59.23 8.04
N GLY A 24 -0.59 57.96 8.18
CA GLY A 24 -2.00 57.58 8.10
C GLY A 24 -2.37 56.34 7.28
N PHE A 25 -1.62 55.97 6.24
CA PHE A 25 -2.08 54.93 5.28
C PHE A 25 -1.17 53.72 5.07
N VAL A 26 0.01 53.67 5.70
CA VAL A 26 0.97 52.56 5.51
C VAL A 26 0.62 51.31 6.34
N LEU A 27 -0.03 51.51 7.49
CA LEU A 27 -0.44 50.44 8.41
C LEU A 27 -1.42 49.43 7.78
N PRO A 28 -2.53 49.85 7.12
CA PRO A 28 -3.44 48.89 6.49
C PRO A 28 -2.82 48.16 5.30
N LEU A 29 -1.91 48.79 4.55
CA LEU A 29 -1.22 48.15 3.42
C LEU A 29 -0.23 47.07 3.85
N ALA A 30 0.52 47.31 4.92
CA ALA A 30 1.40 46.29 5.49
C ALA A 30 0.61 45.10 6.07
N LEU A 31 -0.54 45.37 6.67
CA LEU A 31 -1.45 44.35 7.20
C LEU A 31 -2.05 43.48 6.10
N THR A 32 -2.55 44.06 5.01
CA THR A 32 -3.12 43.29 3.89
C THR A 32 -2.06 42.51 3.13
N GLY A 33 -0.88 43.09 2.89
CA GLY A 33 0.24 42.38 2.25
C GLY A 33 0.69 41.16 3.07
N SER A 34 0.84 41.33 4.38
CA SER A 34 1.20 40.22 5.28
C SER A 34 0.08 39.16 5.35
N ALA A 35 -1.19 39.59 5.39
CA ALA A 35 -2.33 38.67 5.38
C ALA A 35 -2.37 37.82 4.11
N LEU A 36 -2.10 38.41 2.93
CA LEU A 36 -2.02 37.68 1.66
C LEU A 36 -0.85 36.69 1.63
N LEU A 37 0.31 37.08 2.19
CA LEU A 37 1.47 36.19 2.30
C LEU A 37 1.19 35.02 3.25
N LEU A 38 0.55 35.28 4.39
CA LEU A 38 0.15 34.22 5.33
C LEU A 38 -0.88 33.28 4.69
N LEU A 39 -1.88 33.83 3.98
CA LEU A 39 -2.93 33.04 3.34
C LEU A 39 -2.39 32.19 2.17
N SER A 40 -1.47 32.74 1.37
CA SER A 40 -0.81 31.98 0.30
C SER A 40 0.15 30.91 0.83
N SER A 41 0.85 31.18 1.93
CA SER A 41 1.67 30.17 2.59
C SER A 41 0.82 29.05 3.18
N LEU A 42 -0.28 29.39 3.85
CA LEU A 42 -1.20 28.40 4.42
C LEU A 42 -1.88 27.54 3.35
N SER A 43 -2.22 28.11 2.19
CA SER A 43 -2.83 27.36 1.09
C SER A 43 -1.86 26.34 0.47
N LEU A 44 -0.59 26.72 0.28
CA LEU A 44 0.46 25.81 -0.21
C LEU A 44 0.78 24.71 0.81
N GLN A 45 0.84 25.05 2.11
CA GLN A 45 1.05 24.08 3.18
C GLN A 45 -0.09 23.05 3.22
N THR A 46 -1.33 23.51 3.11
CA THR A 46 -2.53 22.66 3.07
C THR A 46 -2.52 21.74 1.86
N LEU A 47 -2.18 22.27 0.68
CA LEU A 47 -2.06 21.47 -0.54
C LEU A 47 -0.96 20.41 -0.44
N ALA A 48 0.22 20.78 0.09
CA ALA A 48 1.33 19.85 0.27
C ALA A 48 0.99 18.73 1.27
N PHE A 49 0.29 19.06 2.36
CA PHE A 49 -0.17 18.09 3.33
C PHE A 49 -1.16 17.08 2.71
N HIS A 50 -2.20 17.57 2.01
CA HIS A 50 -3.15 16.69 1.33
C HIS A 50 -2.51 15.86 0.22
N GLY A 51 -1.55 16.42 -0.52
CA GLY A 51 -0.79 15.69 -1.53
C GLY A 51 -0.02 14.51 -0.92
N ARG A 52 0.70 14.75 0.18
CA ARG A 52 1.41 13.69 0.92
C ARG A 52 0.47 12.63 1.46
N GLN A 53 -0.65 13.03 2.06
CA GLN A 53 -1.64 12.11 2.61
C GLN A 53 -2.22 11.18 1.55
N ARG A 54 -2.56 11.71 0.37
CA ARG A 54 -3.06 10.88 -0.76
C ARG A 54 -1.98 9.94 -1.28
N SER A 55 -0.74 10.43 -1.40
CA SER A 55 0.39 9.61 -1.85
C SER A 55 0.68 8.45 -0.88
N SER A 56 0.68 8.70 0.44
CA SER A 56 0.89 7.64 1.43
C SER A 56 -0.24 6.60 1.40
N GLN A 57 -1.48 7.03 1.22
CA GLN A 57 -2.62 6.13 1.09
C GLN A 57 -2.52 5.27 -0.18
N ALA A 58 -2.17 5.87 -1.32
CA ALA A 58 -1.98 5.15 -2.57
C ALA A 58 -0.87 4.10 -2.45
N LEU A 59 0.26 4.46 -1.84
CA LEU A 59 1.37 3.54 -1.60
C LEU A 59 0.97 2.39 -0.66
N ALA A 60 0.25 2.69 0.42
CA ALA A 60 -0.22 1.65 1.35
C ALA A 60 -1.12 0.64 0.63
N THR A 61 -2.10 1.12 -0.14
CA THR A 61 -2.98 0.25 -0.94
C THR A 61 -2.20 -0.58 -1.97
N ALA A 62 -1.23 0.02 -2.66
CA ALA A 62 -0.40 -0.68 -3.63
C ALA A 62 0.42 -1.81 -2.96
N LYS A 63 1.02 -1.53 -1.81
CA LYS A 63 1.76 -2.53 -1.02
C LYS A 63 0.87 -3.69 -0.57
N THR A 64 -0.35 -3.42 -0.10
CA THR A 64 -1.28 -4.49 0.30
C THR A 64 -1.64 -5.37 -0.89
N ARG A 65 -1.95 -4.77 -2.05
CA ARG A 65 -2.25 -5.54 -3.27
C ARG A 65 -1.08 -6.38 -3.74
N ASP A 66 0.13 -5.81 -3.73
CA ASP A 66 1.35 -6.51 -4.12
C ASP A 66 1.64 -7.71 -3.19
N ALA A 67 1.42 -7.54 -1.88
CA ALA A 67 1.54 -8.62 -0.91
C ALA A 67 0.49 -9.73 -1.15
N ASP A 68 -0.77 -9.36 -1.41
CA ASP A 68 -1.83 -10.33 -1.74
C ASP A 68 -1.48 -11.11 -3.03
N GLN A 69 -1.01 -10.43 -4.08
CA GLN A 69 -0.57 -11.08 -5.32
C GLN A 69 0.64 -12.00 -5.11
N SER A 70 1.59 -11.58 -4.26
CA SER A 70 2.76 -12.40 -3.93
C SER A 70 2.39 -13.67 -3.16
N VAL A 71 1.44 -13.59 -2.21
CA VAL A 71 0.92 -14.79 -1.53
C VAL A 71 0.17 -15.69 -2.50
N LEU A 72 -0.64 -15.12 -3.40
CA LEU A 72 -1.34 -15.88 -4.43
C LEU A 72 -0.34 -16.70 -5.27
N MET A 73 0.72 -16.06 -5.77
CA MET A 73 1.76 -16.74 -6.54
C MET A 73 2.47 -17.83 -5.73
N ALA A 74 2.88 -17.54 -4.50
CA ALA A 74 3.55 -18.51 -3.63
C ALA A 74 2.63 -19.71 -3.32
N PHE A 75 1.35 -19.44 -3.04
CA PHE A 75 0.33 -20.48 -2.83
C PHE A 75 0.19 -21.35 -4.08
N GLN A 76 -0.01 -20.75 -5.25
CA GLN A 76 -0.12 -21.49 -6.52
C GLN A 76 1.13 -22.32 -6.84
N GLN A 77 2.33 -21.84 -6.49
CA GLN A 77 3.57 -22.59 -6.66
C GLN A 77 3.62 -23.83 -5.76
N HIS A 78 3.25 -23.69 -4.49
CA HIS A 78 3.21 -24.82 -3.55
C HIS A 78 2.04 -25.77 -3.80
N ALA A 79 0.98 -25.28 -4.46
CA ALA A 79 -0.23 -26.02 -4.76
C ALA A 79 -0.11 -26.94 -5.99
N GLN A 80 1.07 -27.02 -6.60
CA GLN A 80 1.33 -27.89 -7.75
C GLN A 80 1.76 -29.31 -7.33
N GLY A 81 1.71 -30.24 -8.29
CA GLY A 81 2.19 -31.60 -8.10
C GLY A 81 1.39 -32.38 -7.05
N ALA A 82 2.07 -32.98 -6.07
CA ALA A 82 1.42 -33.82 -5.06
C ALA A 82 0.43 -33.04 -4.19
N ALA A 83 0.66 -31.74 -3.97
CA ALA A 83 -0.22 -30.88 -3.17
C ALA A 83 -1.51 -30.49 -3.90
N ALA A 84 -1.60 -30.65 -5.23
CA ALA A 84 -2.79 -30.31 -6.00
C ALA A 84 -4.03 -31.10 -5.55
N CYS A 85 -3.83 -32.32 -5.06
CA CYS A 85 -4.89 -33.15 -4.47
C CYS A 85 -5.61 -32.45 -3.30
N LEU A 86 -4.87 -31.69 -2.48
CA LEU A 86 -5.42 -30.98 -1.33
C LEU A 86 -6.37 -29.85 -1.75
N LEU A 87 -6.17 -29.28 -2.94
CA LEU A 87 -6.95 -28.12 -3.41
C LEU A 87 -8.39 -28.48 -3.75
N ALA A 88 -8.67 -29.74 -4.08
CA ALA A 88 -10.03 -30.24 -4.29
C ALA A 88 -10.84 -30.30 -3.00
N LEU A 89 -10.19 -30.17 -1.84
CA LEU A 89 -10.79 -30.29 -0.52
C LEU A 89 -10.68 -28.95 0.24
N PRO A 90 -11.65 -28.61 1.10
CA PRO A 90 -11.49 -27.48 2.00
C PRO A 90 -10.33 -27.72 2.99
N SER A 91 -9.66 -26.67 3.45
CA SER A 91 -8.50 -26.81 4.36
C SER A 91 -8.82 -27.52 5.66
N SER A 92 -10.07 -27.49 6.12
CA SER A 92 -10.54 -28.23 7.29
C SER A 92 -10.45 -29.75 7.14
N ALA A 93 -10.41 -30.25 5.90
CA ALA A 93 -10.34 -31.68 5.58
C ALA A 93 -8.90 -32.16 5.30
N TRP A 94 -7.92 -31.26 5.15
CA TRP A 94 -6.52 -31.64 4.89
C TRP A 94 -5.87 -32.56 5.94
N PRO A 95 -6.22 -32.49 7.24
CA PRO A 95 -5.70 -33.45 8.22
C PRO A 95 -6.10 -34.91 7.94
N ALA A 96 -7.16 -35.14 7.16
CA ALA A 96 -7.57 -36.47 6.70
C ALA A 96 -6.75 -36.90 5.47
N LEU A 97 -5.43 -37.02 5.66
CA LEU A 97 -4.42 -37.31 4.63
C LEU A 97 -4.62 -38.64 3.88
N GLU A 98 -5.56 -39.49 4.30
CA GLU A 98 -5.95 -40.73 3.62
C GLU A 98 -6.33 -40.49 2.14
N GLN A 99 -6.90 -39.32 1.82
CA GLN A 99 -7.25 -38.98 0.42
C GLN A 99 -6.06 -38.43 -0.39
N CYS A 100 -5.05 -37.88 0.27
CA CYS A 100 -3.88 -37.26 -0.38
C CYS A 100 -2.58 -37.68 0.34
N PRO A 101 -2.17 -38.96 0.24
CA PRO A 101 -1.11 -39.54 1.09
C PRO A 101 0.31 -39.00 0.78
N ALA A 102 0.52 -38.41 -0.38
CA ALA A 102 1.80 -37.84 -0.80
C ALA A 102 1.88 -36.31 -0.62
N ALA A 103 0.82 -35.67 -0.13
CA ALA A 103 0.71 -34.23 -0.05
C ALA A 103 1.08 -33.72 1.35
N ASP A 104 2.03 -32.80 1.44
CA ASP A 104 2.31 -32.05 2.67
C ASP A 104 1.51 -30.73 2.65
N PRO A 105 0.59 -30.49 3.60
CA PRO A 105 -0.17 -29.25 3.68
C PRO A 105 0.63 -28.10 4.31
N SER A 106 1.75 -28.37 4.99
CA SER A 106 2.56 -27.35 5.70
C SER A 106 2.91 -26.12 4.85
N PRO A 107 3.42 -26.25 3.60
CA PRO A 107 3.77 -25.09 2.76
C PRO A 107 2.56 -24.27 2.29
N LEU A 108 1.34 -24.79 2.41
CA LEU A 108 0.09 -24.07 2.08
C LEU A 108 -0.54 -23.40 3.30
N GLN A 109 -0.17 -23.83 4.52
CA GLN A 109 -0.76 -23.33 5.76
C GLN A 109 -0.11 -22.03 6.26
N ALA A 110 1.15 -21.77 5.92
CA ALA A 110 1.84 -20.56 6.35
C ALA A 110 3.01 -20.23 5.43
N GLY A 111 3.42 -18.96 5.46
CA GLY A 111 4.60 -18.51 4.74
C GLY A 111 4.99 -17.09 5.08
N ARG A 112 5.88 -16.53 4.29
CA ARG A 112 6.36 -15.15 4.45
C ARG A 112 6.54 -14.49 3.09
N ILE A 113 6.04 -13.27 2.96
CA ILE A 113 6.30 -12.36 1.86
C ILE A 113 7.00 -11.14 2.43
N ASP A 114 8.21 -10.87 1.96
CA ASP A 114 9.12 -9.87 2.54
C ASP A 114 9.27 -10.02 4.06
N ASP A 115 8.80 -9.03 4.81
CA ASP A 115 8.82 -8.99 6.28
C ASP A 115 7.48 -9.36 6.92
N ARG A 116 6.46 -9.71 6.13
CA ARG A 116 5.11 -10.07 6.60
C ARG A 116 4.92 -11.58 6.58
N HIS A 117 4.61 -12.15 7.75
CA HIS A 117 4.20 -13.55 7.82
C HIS A 117 2.71 -13.65 7.54
N TRP A 118 2.31 -14.75 6.92
CA TRP A 118 0.91 -15.07 6.68
C TRP A 118 0.61 -16.48 7.16
N HIS A 119 -0.63 -16.67 7.61
CA HIS A 119 -1.20 -17.95 8.00
C HIS A 119 -2.54 -18.14 7.32
N LEU A 120 -2.75 -19.35 6.79
CA LEU A 120 -4.00 -19.78 6.21
C LEU A 120 -5.08 -19.85 7.30
N LEU A 121 -6.17 -19.12 7.09
CA LEU A 121 -7.38 -19.26 7.89
C LEU A 121 -8.30 -20.32 7.29
N ALA A 122 -8.53 -20.23 5.98
CA ALA A 122 -9.35 -21.19 5.27
C ALA A 122 -9.01 -21.22 3.77
N TRP A 123 -9.02 -22.43 3.21
CA TRP A 123 -9.14 -22.66 1.78
C TRP A 123 -10.51 -23.27 1.51
N GLN A 124 -11.25 -22.68 0.57
CA GLN A 124 -12.56 -23.17 0.16
C GLN A 124 -12.58 -23.37 -1.37
N PRO A 125 -12.56 -24.61 -1.88
CA PRO A 125 -12.72 -24.84 -3.32
C PRO A 125 -14.12 -24.36 -3.75
N THR A 126 -14.17 -23.68 -4.89
CA THR A 126 -15.43 -23.25 -5.52
C THR A 126 -15.77 -24.15 -6.70
N ASP A 127 -14.76 -24.52 -7.49
CA ASP A 127 -14.85 -25.48 -8.58
C ASP A 127 -13.53 -26.28 -8.69
N ALA A 128 -13.38 -27.08 -9.74
CA ALA A 128 -12.16 -27.84 -9.99
C ALA A 128 -10.97 -26.95 -10.43
N ALA A 129 -11.22 -25.69 -10.78
CA ALA A 129 -10.26 -24.76 -11.34
C ALA A 129 -9.96 -23.59 -10.39
N GLY A 130 -10.45 -23.60 -9.15
CA GLY A 130 -10.32 -22.44 -8.29
C GLY A 130 -11.04 -22.52 -6.96
N GLY A 131 -10.81 -21.50 -6.14
CA GLY A 131 -11.38 -21.40 -4.81
C GLY A 131 -11.02 -20.09 -4.13
N THR A 132 -11.55 -19.90 -2.93
CA THR A 132 -11.28 -18.71 -2.14
C THR A 132 -10.27 -19.02 -1.03
N LEU A 133 -9.19 -18.23 -1.01
CA LEU A 133 -8.14 -18.25 -0.02
C LEU A 133 -8.39 -17.15 1.02
N GLN A 134 -8.51 -17.53 2.28
CA GLN A 134 -8.61 -16.63 3.42
C GLN A 134 -7.35 -16.75 4.27
N LEU A 135 -6.73 -15.61 4.56
CA LEU A 135 -5.45 -15.55 5.25
C LEU A 135 -5.42 -14.46 6.31
N SER A 136 -4.60 -14.68 7.33
CA SER A 136 -4.26 -13.72 8.36
C SER A 136 -2.80 -13.32 8.23
N TRP A 137 -2.53 -12.04 8.38
CA TRP A 137 -1.20 -11.46 8.34
C TRP A 137 -0.67 -11.22 9.76
N SER A 138 0.65 -11.15 9.91
CA SER A 138 1.30 -10.87 11.20
C SER A 138 0.96 -9.50 11.81
N ASP A 139 0.46 -8.56 11.01
CA ASP A 139 -0.04 -7.26 11.47
C ASP A 139 -1.51 -7.30 11.93
N GLY A 140 -2.15 -8.48 11.91
CA GLY A 140 -3.54 -8.69 12.28
C GLY A 140 -4.54 -8.43 11.14
N GLN A 141 -4.08 -7.96 9.98
CA GLN A 141 -4.95 -7.82 8.81
C GLN A 141 -5.40 -9.21 8.31
N GLN A 142 -6.59 -9.28 7.75
CA GLN A 142 -7.05 -10.46 7.01
C GLN A 142 -7.24 -10.10 5.54
N SER A 143 -6.90 -11.04 4.66
CA SER A 143 -7.17 -10.92 3.23
C SER A 143 -8.02 -12.10 2.75
N ARG A 144 -8.86 -11.83 1.76
CA ARG A 144 -9.65 -12.82 1.03
C ARG A 144 -9.30 -12.67 -0.44
N ILE A 145 -8.79 -13.73 -1.03
CA ILE A 145 -8.28 -13.74 -2.40
C ILE A 145 -8.98 -14.87 -3.15
N ASP A 146 -9.57 -14.57 -4.29
CA ASP A 146 -10.06 -15.60 -5.20
C ASP A 146 -8.89 -16.11 -6.03
N VAL A 147 -8.69 -17.42 -5.99
CA VAL A 147 -7.59 -18.14 -6.63
C VAL A 147 -8.14 -18.89 -7.81
N GLU A 148 -7.60 -18.60 -8.99
CA GLU A 148 -7.76 -19.45 -10.17
C GLU A 148 -6.54 -20.38 -10.22
N LEU A 149 -6.79 -21.68 -10.18
CA LEU A 149 -5.79 -22.72 -10.29
C LEU A 149 -5.53 -22.93 -11.78
N GLN A 150 -4.31 -22.64 -12.21
CA GLN A 150 -3.90 -22.93 -13.58
C GLN A 150 -3.87 -24.45 -13.78
N PRO A 151 -4.43 -24.97 -14.90
CA PRO A 151 -4.46 -26.40 -15.20
C PRO A 151 -3.06 -26.98 -15.48
#